data_AF-A0A2A4SES6-F1
#
_entry.id   AF-A0A2A4SES6-F1
#
_cell.length_a   1.000
_cell.length_b   1.000
_cell.length_c   1.000
_cell.angle_alpha   90.00
_cell.angle_beta   90.00
_cell.angle_gamma   90.00
#
_symmetry.space_group_name_H-M   'P 1'
#
loop_
_entity.id
_entity.type
_entity.pdbx_description
1 polymer ?
#
loop_
_entity_poly.entity_id
_entity_poly.type
_entity_poly.pdbx_seq_one_letter_code
_entity_poly.pdbx_strand_id
1 'polypeptide(L)'
;MESRSLIKVIQLYSHEDHNGIEKTARNILVNIYTQMDGYIEEHGRYLAEFLKDFRIEEDCHPSEDIKVADGACCLAVQILVHLQKWKGYIYLLPFDVDECGQRYEYYITVDEDIMTIDMKVIDVLHNKSFFEGTPEQFLKKLWTMPRKHNLN
;
A
#
# COMPACT_ATOMS: atom_id res chain seq x y z
N MET A 1 -9.87 7.21 -18.92
CA MET A 1 -9.00 6.17 -19.51
C MET A 1 -8.82 5.14 -18.42
N GLU A 2 -9.25 3.90 -18.63
CA GLU A 2 -9.31 2.88 -17.57
C GLU A 2 -7.88 2.45 -17.20
N SER A 3 -7.33 2.98 -16.11
CA SER A 3 -6.08 2.48 -15.54
C SER A 3 -6.40 1.50 -14.43
N ARG A 4 -5.56 0.47 -14.33
CA ARG A 4 -5.70 -0.63 -13.38
C ARG A 4 -4.53 -0.58 -12.41
N SER A 5 -4.72 -1.02 -11.18
CA SER A 5 -3.61 -1.16 -10.25
C SER A 5 -3.63 -2.45 -9.46
N LEU A 6 -2.45 -2.85 -9.01
CA LEU A 6 -2.25 -3.93 -8.07
C LEU A 6 -1.70 -3.35 -6.77
N ILE A 7 -2.31 -3.67 -5.64
CA ILE A 7 -1.91 -3.22 -4.32
C ILE A 7 -1.52 -4.44 -3.50
N LYS A 8 -0.29 -4.46 -3.00
CA LYS A 8 0.23 -5.53 -2.13
C LYS A 8 0.52 -4.96 -0.76
N VAL A 9 -0.04 -5.58 0.28
CA VAL A 9 0.36 -5.30 1.66
C VAL A 9 1.33 -6.38 2.10
N ILE A 10 2.49 -5.95 2.59
CA ILE A 10 3.63 -6.78 2.92
C ILE A 10 3.95 -6.60 4.39
N GLN A 11 4.11 -7.71 5.08
CA GLN A 11 4.65 -7.77 6.43
C GLN A 11 6.15 -8.05 6.35
N LEU A 12 6.94 -7.30 7.12
CA LEU A 12 8.36 -7.48 7.34
C LEU A 12 8.60 -7.62 8.85
N TYR A 13 9.32 -8.66 9.27
CA TYR A 13 9.65 -8.91 10.67
C TYR A 13 10.88 -9.82 10.80
N SER A 14 11.62 -9.67 11.88
CA SER A 14 12.70 -10.57 12.28
C SER A 14 12.14 -11.80 13.00
N HIS A 15 12.71 -12.97 12.71
CA HIS A 15 12.47 -14.20 13.44
C HIS A 15 13.75 -15.00 13.56
N GLU A 16 13.83 -15.85 14.58
CA GLU A 16 14.92 -16.80 14.73
C GLU A 16 14.56 -18.11 14.01
N ASP A 17 15.46 -18.63 13.16
CA ASP A 17 15.29 -19.96 12.58
C ASP A 17 15.60 -21.07 13.60
N HIS A 18 15.38 -22.33 13.21
CA HIS A 18 15.60 -23.48 14.10
C HIS A 18 17.04 -23.65 14.59
N ASN A 19 18.01 -22.91 14.05
CA ASN A 19 19.42 -22.94 14.44
C ASN A 19 19.83 -21.74 15.30
N GLY A 20 18.89 -20.87 15.69
CA GLY A 20 19.24 -19.67 16.44
C GLY A 20 19.69 -18.49 15.57
N ILE A 21 19.47 -18.54 14.26
CA ILE A 21 19.93 -17.49 13.34
C ILE A 21 18.78 -16.53 13.06
N GLU A 22 19.00 -15.25 13.35
CA GLU A 22 18.05 -14.19 12.99
C GLU A 22 17.89 -14.07 11.47
N LYS A 23 16.64 -14.03 11.02
CA LYS A 23 16.22 -13.92 9.63
C LYS A 23 15.09 -12.91 9.51
N THR A 24 15.14 -12.10 8.47
CA THR A 24 14.00 -11.27 8.08
C THR A 24 13.03 -12.07 7.23
N ALA A 25 11.78 -12.17 7.65
CA ALA A 25 10.68 -12.72 6.88
C ALA A 25 9.96 -11.60 6.12
N ARG A 26 9.47 -11.92 4.92
CA ARG A 26 8.70 -11.00 4.08
C ARG A 26 7.48 -11.72 3.51
N ASN A 27 6.30 -11.38 3.99
CA ASN A 27 5.05 -12.05 3.62
C ASN A 27 4.10 -11.09 2.91
N ILE A 28 3.52 -11.50 1.78
CA ILE A 28 2.40 -10.79 1.15
C ILE A 28 1.13 -11.22 1.88
N LEU A 29 0.45 -10.29 2.54
CA LEU A 29 -0.76 -10.55 3.31
C LEU A 29 -2.03 -10.41 2.46
N VAL A 30 -2.00 -9.51 1.50
CA VAL A 30 -3.11 -9.30 0.56
C VAL A 30 -2.59 -8.80 -0.77
N ASN A 31 -3.22 -9.25 -1.85
CA ASN A 31 -2.99 -8.80 -3.21
C ASN A 31 -4.33 -8.33 -3.79
N ILE A 32 -4.46 -7.03 -4.03
CA ILE A 32 -5.72 -6.38 -4.38
C ILE A 32 -5.61 -5.79 -5.78
N TYR A 33 -6.43 -6.26 -6.70
CA TYR A 33 -6.56 -5.69 -8.03
C TYR A 33 -7.69 -4.68 -8.10
N THR A 34 -7.46 -3.60 -8.83
CA THR A 34 -8.44 -2.54 -9.07
C THR A 34 -8.56 -2.26 -10.57
N GLN A 35 -9.78 -2.28 -11.11
CA GLN A 35 -10.00 -2.27 -12.57
C GLN A 35 -10.15 -0.86 -13.20
N MET A 36 -10.31 0.18 -12.40
CA MET A 36 -10.62 1.56 -12.83
C MET A 36 -9.81 2.55 -12.00
N ASP A 37 -9.44 3.69 -12.59
CA ASP A 37 -8.77 4.82 -11.91
C ASP A 37 -7.52 4.46 -11.10
N GLY A 38 -6.78 3.44 -11.53
CA GLY A 38 -5.50 3.00 -10.97
C GLY A 38 -4.35 4.03 -11.00
N TYR A 39 -4.56 5.25 -11.53
CA TYR A 39 -3.56 6.29 -11.64
C TYR A 39 -2.99 6.72 -10.28
N ILE A 40 -1.76 7.22 -10.32
CA ILE A 40 -1.01 7.67 -9.14
C ILE A 40 -1.76 8.81 -8.43
N GLU A 41 -2.35 9.72 -9.19
CA GLU A 41 -3.10 10.88 -8.70
C GLU A 41 -4.47 10.52 -8.09
N GLU A 42 -4.99 9.33 -8.41
CA GLU A 42 -6.26 8.80 -7.93
C GLU A 42 -6.01 7.73 -6.86
N HIS A 43 -5.92 6.45 -7.22
CA HIS A 43 -5.68 5.35 -6.26
C HIS A 43 -4.44 5.54 -5.39
N GLY A 44 -3.32 5.99 -5.97
CA GLY A 44 -2.12 6.26 -5.19
C GLY A 44 -2.37 7.30 -4.12
N ARG A 45 -3.00 8.43 -4.48
CA ARG A 45 -3.35 9.49 -3.54
C ARG A 45 -4.35 9.02 -2.50
N TYR A 46 -5.41 8.32 -2.91
CA TYR A 46 -6.44 7.81 -2.01
C TYR A 46 -5.86 6.88 -0.94
N LEU A 47 -5.03 5.94 -1.37
CA LEU A 47 -4.33 5.03 -0.47
C LEU A 47 -3.37 5.78 0.47
N ALA A 48 -2.61 6.74 -0.05
CA ALA A 48 -1.68 7.50 0.78
C ALA A 48 -2.38 8.43 1.80
N GLU A 49 -3.48 9.09 1.43
CA GLU A 49 -4.29 9.90 2.36
C GLU A 49 -4.89 9.06 3.49
N PHE A 50 -5.25 7.81 3.20
CA PHE A 50 -5.68 6.86 4.21
C PHE A 50 -4.54 6.55 5.17
N LEU A 51 -3.38 6.15 4.64
CA LEU A 51 -2.25 5.62 5.39
C LEU A 51 -1.42 6.66 6.15
N LYS A 52 -1.39 7.94 5.74
CA LYS A 52 -0.44 8.93 6.25
C LYS A 52 -0.47 9.19 7.75
N ASP A 53 -1.60 8.96 8.42
CA ASP A 53 -1.74 9.16 9.87
C ASP A 53 -1.83 7.83 10.63
N PHE A 54 -1.59 6.69 9.96
CA PHE A 54 -1.58 5.39 10.62
C PHE A 54 -0.35 5.21 11.51
N ARG A 55 -0.57 4.56 12.65
CA ARG A 55 0.49 4.04 13.53
C ARG A 55 0.34 2.53 13.67
N ILE A 56 1.47 1.84 13.73
CA ILE A 56 1.52 0.41 14.05
C ILE A 56 1.83 0.31 15.55
N GLU A 57 1.04 -0.50 16.26
CA GLU A 57 1.17 -0.72 17.70
C GLU A 57 1.01 -2.22 17.99
N GLU A 58 1.62 -2.74 19.06
CA GLU A 58 1.52 -4.16 19.46
C GLU A 58 0.23 -4.49 20.23
N ASP A 59 -0.39 -3.49 20.86
CA ASP A 59 -1.57 -3.65 21.71
C ASP A 59 -2.56 -2.51 21.44
N CYS A 60 -3.45 -2.70 20.46
CA CYS A 60 -4.47 -1.70 20.13
C CYS A 60 -5.69 -1.86 21.04
N HIS A 61 -5.95 -0.86 21.89
CA HIS A 61 -7.26 -0.73 22.54
C HIS A 61 -8.27 -0.09 21.57
N PRO A 62 -9.53 -0.54 21.53
CA PRO A 62 -10.58 0.13 20.77
C PRO A 62 -10.80 1.53 21.35
N SER A 63 -10.12 2.52 20.78
CA SER A 63 -10.33 3.94 21.03
C SER A 63 -10.92 4.58 19.76
N GLU A 64 -11.80 5.54 19.95
CA GLU A 64 -12.70 6.00 18.88
C GLU A 64 -12.03 6.86 17.80
N ASP A 65 -10.78 7.31 17.99
CA ASP A 65 -10.21 8.44 17.23
C ASP A 65 -8.79 8.26 16.69
N ILE A 66 -8.23 7.05 16.66
CA ILE A 66 -6.84 6.87 16.21
C ILE A 66 -6.76 5.86 15.07
N LYS A 67 -6.17 6.28 13.94
CA LYS A 67 -5.74 5.39 12.85
C LYS A 67 -4.61 4.49 13.38
N VAL A 68 -4.94 3.41 14.06
CA VAL A 68 -3.99 2.43 14.59
C VAL A 68 -4.24 1.08 13.92
N ALA A 69 -3.17 0.37 13.62
CA ALA A 69 -3.22 -1.03 13.27
C ALA A 69 -2.37 -1.85 14.26
N ASP A 70 -2.98 -2.94 14.74
CA ASP A 70 -2.29 -4.00 15.47
C ASP A 70 -1.54 -4.88 14.46
N GLY A 71 -0.31 -4.48 14.16
CA GLY A 71 0.53 -5.09 13.14
C GLY A 71 0.01 -4.99 11.70
N ALA A 72 0.72 -5.68 10.80
CA ALA A 72 0.50 -5.64 9.35
C ALA A 72 -0.81 -6.30 8.93
N CYS A 73 -1.23 -7.38 9.60
CA CYS A 73 -2.48 -8.08 9.33
C CYS A 73 -3.70 -7.17 9.57
N CYS A 74 -3.72 -6.43 10.67
CA CYS A 74 -4.78 -5.47 10.96
C CYS A 74 -4.81 -4.36 9.90
N LEU A 75 -3.64 -3.81 9.54
CA LEU A 75 -3.58 -2.77 8.51
C LEU A 75 -4.08 -3.28 7.15
N ALA A 76 -3.74 -4.52 6.76
CA ALA A 76 -4.18 -5.11 5.50
C ALA A 76 -5.71 -5.20 5.41
N VAL A 77 -6.39 -5.61 6.50
CA VAL A 77 -7.85 -5.63 6.58
C VAL A 77 -8.42 -4.22 6.47
N GLN A 78 -7.84 -3.25 7.18
CA GLN A 78 -8.29 -1.86 7.16
C GLN A 78 -8.14 -1.23 5.77
N ILE A 79 -7.05 -1.52 5.05
CA ILE A 79 -6.84 -1.12 3.64
C ILE A 79 -7.94 -1.72 2.76
N LEU A 80 -8.21 -3.02 2.87
CA LEU A 80 -9.25 -3.68 2.07
C LEU A 80 -10.64 -3.05 2.32
N VAL A 81 -11.00 -2.83 3.59
CA VAL A 81 -12.26 -2.18 3.97
C VAL A 81 -12.35 -0.75 3.46
N HIS A 82 -11.24 0.00 3.52
CA HIS A 82 -11.17 1.34 2.97
C HIS A 82 -11.40 1.36 1.46
N LEU A 83 -10.72 0.49 0.72
CA LEU A 83 -10.86 0.37 -0.73
C LEU A 83 -12.27 -0.09 -1.15
N GLN A 84 -12.92 -0.97 -0.39
CA GLN A 84 -14.30 -1.40 -0.67
C GLN A 84 -15.33 -0.25 -0.57
N LYS A 85 -15.02 0.85 0.13
CA LYS A 85 -15.87 2.05 0.16
C LYS A 85 -15.71 2.92 -1.09
N TRP A 86 -14.67 2.70 -1.89
CA TRP A 86 -14.47 3.38 -3.16
C TRP A 86 -15.45 2.84 -4.22
N LYS A 87 -15.88 3.70 -5.14
CA LYS A 87 -16.74 3.31 -6.26
C LYS A 87 -15.88 2.63 -7.35
N GLY A 88 -15.40 1.41 -7.09
CA GLY A 88 -14.53 0.69 -8.01
C GLY A 88 -14.73 -0.82 -7.99
N TYR A 89 -14.20 -1.47 -9.02
CA TYR A 89 -14.14 -2.93 -9.09
C TYR A 89 -12.87 -3.40 -8.37
N ILE A 90 -13.03 -3.76 -7.10
CA ILE A 90 -11.96 -4.20 -6.19
C ILE A 90 -12.02 -5.72 -6.04
N TYR A 91 -10.93 -6.41 -6.32
CA TYR A 91 -10.85 -7.87 -6.28
C TYR A 91 -9.64 -8.33 -5.48
N LEU A 92 -9.81 -9.38 -4.70
CA LEU A 92 -8.69 -10.13 -4.13
C LEU A 92 -8.14 -11.07 -5.19
N LEU A 93 -6.82 -11.09 -5.33
CA LEU A 93 -6.09 -12.04 -6.17
C LEU A 93 -5.22 -12.96 -5.30
N PRO A 94 -4.85 -14.14 -5.83
CA PRO A 94 -3.81 -14.97 -5.22
C PRO A 94 -2.50 -14.19 -5.03
N PHE A 95 -1.71 -14.54 -4.01
CA PHE A 95 -0.51 -13.80 -3.62
C PHE A 95 0.64 -13.88 -4.64
N ASP A 96 0.63 -14.91 -5.49
CA ASP A 96 1.61 -15.17 -6.55
C ASP A 96 1.23 -14.52 -7.90
N VAL A 97 0.10 -13.83 -7.98
CA VAL A 97 -0.28 -13.09 -9.19
C VAL A 97 0.41 -11.74 -9.22
N ASP A 98 1.33 -11.59 -10.17
CA ASP A 98 2.10 -10.36 -10.38
C ASP A 98 1.76 -9.64 -11.68
N GLU A 99 1.06 -10.27 -12.64
CA GLU A 99 0.70 -9.68 -13.93
C GLU A 99 -0.78 -9.94 -14.23
N CYS A 100 -1.57 -8.87 -14.20
CA CYS A 100 -3.01 -8.89 -14.44
C CYS A 100 -3.47 -7.67 -15.27
N GLY A 101 -2.55 -7.08 -16.05
CA GLY A 101 -2.80 -5.90 -16.87
C GLY A 101 -2.88 -4.61 -16.05
N GLN A 102 -2.28 -4.59 -14.86
CA GLN A 102 -2.14 -3.39 -14.06
C GLN A 102 -1.19 -2.39 -14.72
N ARG A 103 -1.49 -1.10 -14.57
CA ARG A 103 -0.60 -0.03 -14.97
C ARG A 103 0.38 0.36 -13.87
N TYR A 104 -0.10 0.34 -12.63
CA TYR A 104 0.67 0.71 -11.46
C TYR A 104 0.62 -0.38 -10.42
N GLU A 105 1.73 -0.54 -9.70
CA GLU A 105 1.80 -1.39 -8.52
C GLU A 105 2.11 -0.53 -7.31
N TYR A 106 1.37 -0.79 -6.24
CA TYR A 106 1.53 -0.15 -4.95
C TYR A 106 1.93 -1.23 -3.94
N TYR A 107 3.10 -1.07 -3.35
CA TYR A 107 3.60 -1.94 -2.30
C TYR A 107 3.54 -1.18 -0.99
N ILE A 108 2.72 -1.65 -0.06
CA ILE A 108 2.62 -1.13 1.30
C ILE A 108 3.35 -2.09 2.21
N THR A 109 4.53 -1.70 2.70
CA THR A 109 5.34 -2.52 3.60
C THR A 109 5.12 -2.03 5.02
N VAL A 110 4.76 -2.96 5.90
CA VAL A 110 4.74 -2.75 7.34
C VAL A 110 5.95 -3.48 7.92
N ASP A 111 6.85 -2.72 8.52
CA ASP A 111 7.96 -3.27 9.29
C ASP A 111 7.53 -3.33 10.76
N GLU A 112 7.34 -4.55 11.26
CA GLU A 112 6.89 -4.80 12.64
C GLU A 112 8.02 -4.69 13.66
N ASP A 113 9.30 -4.73 13.24
CA ASP A 113 10.42 -4.56 14.17
C ASP A 113 10.61 -3.09 14.56
N ILE A 114 10.36 -2.17 13.61
CA ILE A 114 10.48 -0.71 13.83
C ILE A 114 9.16 0.05 13.74
N MET A 115 8.04 -0.65 13.57
CA MET A 115 6.67 -0.10 13.56
C MET A 115 6.44 0.98 12.51
N THR A 116 6.94 0.78 11.28
CA THR A 116 6.81 1.75 10.18
C THR A 116 5.89 1.27 9.07
N ILE A 117 5.41 2.24 8.27
CA ILE A 117 4.64 2.00 7.05
C ILE A 117 5.36 2.71 5.89
N ASP A 118 5.86 1.92 4.96
CA ASP A 118 6.47 2.40 3.72
C ASP A 118 5.58 2.10 2.51
N MET A 119 5.66 2.98 1.53
CA MET A 119 4.94 2.92 0.27
C MET A 119 5.91 2.98 -0.89
N LYS A 120 5.82 2.02 -1.79
CA LYS A 120 6.54 2.01 -3.07
C LYS A 120 5.56 1.94 -4.23
N VAL A 121 5.83 2.74 -5.26
CA VAL A 121 4.99 2.84 -6.45
C VAL A 121 5.81 2.54 -7.70
N ILE A 122 5.36 1.57 -8.49
CA ILE A 122 5.99 1.18 -9.75
C ILE A 122 5.05 1.52 -10.91
N ASP A 123 5.56 2.19 -11.93
CA ASP A 123 4.91 2.32 -13.23
C ASP A 123 5.33 1.13 -14.11
N VAL A 124 4.43 0.16 -14.26
CA VAL A 124 4.70 -1.13 -14.91
C VAL A 124 5.01 -0.93 -16.39
N LEU A 125 4.28 -0.06 -17.10
CA LEU A 125 4.51 0.15 -18.54
C LEU A 125 5.94 0.64 -18.80
N HIS A 126 6.45 1.52 -17.94
CA HIS A 126 7.78 2.11 -18.11
C HIS A 126 8.87 1.34 -17.34
N ASN A 127 8.51 0.25 -16.66
CA ASN A 127 9.39 -0.50 -15.75
C ASN A 127 10.20 0.43 -14.82
N LYS A 128 9.52 1.40 -14.21
CA LYS A 128 10.17 2.49 -13.48
C LYS A 128 9.62 2.61 -12.05
N SER A 129 10.53 2.61 -11.08
CA SER A 129 10.19 3.05 -9.71
C SER A 129 9.83 4.53 -9.75
N PHE A 130 8.57 4.83 -9.39
CA PHE A 130 8.06 6.18 -9.35
C PHE A 130 8.34 6.84 -7.98
N PHE A 131 8.19 6.07 -6.91
CA PHE A 131 8.33 6.53 -5.53
C PHE A 131 8.68 5.39 -4.57
N GLU A 132 9.41 5.72 -3.51
CA GLU A 132 9.70 4.87 -2.35
C GLU A 132 9.88 5.79 -1.13
N GLY A 133 9.21 5.49 -0.02
CA GLY A 133 9.22 6.28 1.21
C GLY A 133 7.86 6.23 1.92
N THR A 134 7.58 7.18 2.83
CA THR A 134 6.34 7.17 3.61
C THR A 134 5.12 7.64 2.78
N PRO A 135 3.89 7.27 3.16
CA PRO A 135 2.68 7.79 2.51
C PRO A 135 2.59 9.33 2.51
N GLU A 136 3.05 9.99 3.58
CA GLU A 136 3.08 11.45 3.65
C GLU A 136 4.07 12.06 2.64
N GLN A 137 5.26 11.45 2.49
CA GLN A 137 6.24 11.86 1.48
C GLN A 137 5.71 11.67 0.06
N PHE A 138 4.93 10.61 -0.19
CA PHE A 138 4.27 10.39 -1.48
C PHE A 138 3.29 11.51 -1.82
N LEU A 139 2.46 11.93 -0.86
CA LEU A 139 1.53 13.06 -1.04
C LEU A 139 2.26 14.37 -1.32
N LYS A 140 3.36 14.63 -0.61
CA LYS A 140 4.23 15.79 -0.88
C LYS A 140 4.78 15.76 -2.30
N LYS A 141 5.25 14.60 -2.77
CA LYS A 141 5.71 14.42 -4.15
C LYS A 141 4.61 14.71 -5.16
N LEU A 142 3.41 14.15 -4.96
CA LEU A 142 2.26 14.41 -5.86
C LEU A 142 1.93 15.89 -5.97
N TRP A 143 2.01 16.63 -4.86
CA TRP A 143 1.74 18.07 -4.86
C TRP A 143 2.73 18.86 -5.72
N THR A 144 3.98 18.41 -5.80
CA THR A 144 5.03 19.05 -6.61
C THR A 144 4.97 18.69 -8.10
N MET A 145 4.14 17.72 -8.49
CA MET A 145 4.01 17.35 -9.89
C MET A 145 3.25 18.43 -10.68
N PRO A 146 3.66 18.73 -11.92
CA PRO A 146 2.88 19.60 -12.78
C PRO A 146 1.49 18.99 -12.99
N ARG A 147 0.44 19.66 -12.50
CA ARG A 147 -0.94 19.27 -12.76
C ARG A 147 -1.16 19.31 -14.26
N LYS A 148 -1.40 18.16 -14.89
CA LYS A 148 -1.80 18.09 -16.31
C LYS A 148 -3.25 18.54 -16.48
N HIS A 149 -3.58 19.77 -16.10
CA HIS A 149 -4.86 20.42 -16.42
C HIS A 149 -4.63 21.91 -16.65
N ASN A 150 -4.27 22.23 -17.88
CA ASN A 150 -4.64 23.45 -18.61
C ASN A 150 -4.51 23.11 -20.11
N LEU A 151 -5.33 22.14 -20.55
CA LEU A 151 -5.73 22.07 -21.95
C LEU A 151 -7.15 22.62 -21.99
N ASN A 152 -7.22 23.93 -22.19
CA ASN A 152 -8.41 24.59 -22.72
C ASN A 152 -8.55 24.22 -24.20
#